data_AF-K5UG11-F1
#
_entry.id   AF-K5UG11-F1
#
_cell.length_a   1.000
_cell.length_b   1.000
_cell.length_c   1.000
_cell.angle_alpha   90.00
_cell.angle_beta   90.00
_cell.angle_gamma   90.00
#
_symmetry.space_group_name_H-M   'P 1'
#
loop_
_entity.id
_entity.type
_entity.pdbx_description
1 polymer ?
#
loop_
_entity_poly.entity_id
_entity_poly.type
_entity_poly.pdbx_seq_one_letter_code
_entity_poly.pdbx_strand_id
1 'polypeptide(L)'
;LPWLYVFAASRPEPHILSVLSNPSSADVVHHIRLEDTANSHDDVGRYLEETLPKIPSYGDYLEKHPDALERLISRAAGVFIFARITVNFLDEHHSHPEEWFELLLSGGSPAAMPLNALYLQILRSAFPPEDLRALPSEHKRLRSLLRFVALETESITSETIAFYERDLSASDISDMVDRLRSVLMIDQDGDVVPPHASFGEFLVDKHRCSDALYHVDKAEGHAHLACACLAAMSFENYIYRLRKPDLPPQLAHVNFGIMVTCWRRHVRQAAYTVELEEQLSQFVQDVRLALQIWHHGGLWSSFSRYSVQNVWDYLQVGG
;
A
#
# COMPACT_ATOMS: atom_id res chain seq x y z
N LEU A 1 -14.57 -13.50 29.84
CA LEU A 1 -14.89 -14.74 29.09
C LEU A 1 -13.72 -15.70 29.30
N PRO A 2 -13.85 -16.77 30.11
CA PRO A 2 -12.73 -17.62 30.54
C PRO A 2 -12.21 -18.60 29.47
N TRP A 3 -12.69 -18.51 28.22
CA TRP A 3 -12.32 -19.40 27.11
C TRP A 3 -11.59 -18.69 25.96
N LEU A 4 -11.45 -17.37 26.01
CA LEU A 4 -10.85 -16.60 24.92
C LEU A 4 -9.34 -16.48 25.15
N TYR A 5 -8.56 -17.11 24.28
CA TYR A 5 -7.13 -16.92 24.15
C TYR A 5 -6.87 -16.07 22.91
N VAL A 6 -6.12 -14.99 23.08
CA VAL A 6 -5.78 -14.07 21.99
C VAL A 6 -4.29 -14.17 21.72
N PHE A 7 -3.93 -14.48 20.48
CA PHE A 7 -2.57 -14.30 20.00
C PHE A 7 -2.50 -12.96 19.27
N ALA A 8 -1.55 -12.11 19.66
CA ALA A 8 -1.30 -10.83 19.04
C ALA A 8 0.19 -10.69 18.75
N ALA A 9 0.52 -10.15 17.58
CA ALA A 9 1.88 -9.81 17.21
C ALA A 9 1.98 -8.29 17.03
N SER A 10 3.04 -7.70 17.56
CA SER A 10 3.34 -6.27 17.39
C SER A 10 4.83 -6.06 17.23
N ARG A 11 5.22 -4.93 16.63
CA ARG A 11 6.59 -4.40 16.81
C ARG A 11 6.82 -4.09 18.30
N PRO A 12 8.07 -4.09 18.79
CA PRO A 12 8.40 -3.78 20.19
C PRO A 12 8.29 -2.27 20.46
N GLU A 13 7.12 -1.69 20.21
CA GLU A 13 6.88 -0.27 20.39
C GLU A 13 6.72 0.05 21.89
N PRO A 14 7.43 1.06 22.44
CA PRO A 14 7.47 1.30 23.88
C PRO A 14 6.09 1.47 24.52
N HIS A 15 5.14 2.08 23.81
CA HIS A 15 3.80 2.31 24.32
C HIS A 15 2.92 1.06 24.33
N ILE A 16 3.19 0.08 23.45
CA ILE A 16 2.53 -1.22 23.47
C ILE A 16 3.12 -2.05 24.60
N LEU A 17 4.45 -2.11 24.68
CA LEU A 17 5.15 -2.87 25.71
C LEU A 17 4.82 -2.39 27.12
N SER A 18 4.65 -1.07 27.33
CA SER A 18 4.29 -0.53 28.65
C SER A 18 2.89 -0.97 29.11
N VAL A 19 1.91 -1.04 28.19
CA VAL A 19 0.56 -1.51 28.50
C VAL A 19 0.57 -3.01 28.79
N LEU A 20 1.30 -3.78 27.98
CA LEU A 20 1.31 -5.23 28.11
C LEU A 20 2.24 -5.75 29.22
N SER A 21 3.17 -4.93 29.72
CA SER A 21 4.05 -5.24 30.86
C SER A 21 3.45 -4.79 32.20
N ASN A 22 2.17 -4.45 32.25
CA ASN A 22 1.51 -4.04 33.48
C ASN A 22 1.50 -5.22 34.49
N PRO A 23 2.00 -5.02 35.72
CA PRO A 23 2.03 -6.08 36.74
C PRO A 23 0.65 -6.70 37.02
N SER A 24 -0.43 -5.95 36.84
CA SER A 24 -1.80 -6.45 37.05
C SER A 24 -2.26 -7.48 36.01
N SER A 25 -1.54 -7.63 34.89
CA SER A 25 -1.85 -8.57 33.81
C SER A 25 -0.77 -9.64 33.61
N ALA A 26 0.24 -9.71 34.47
CA ALA A 26 1.38 -10.62 34.33
C ALA A 26 0.99 -12.11 34.32
N ASP A 27 -0.09 -12.48 35.01
CA ASP A 27 -0.58 -13.87 35.08
C ASP A 27 -1.35 -14.31 33.81
N VAL A 28 -1.67 -13.37 32.92
CA VAL A 28 -2.53 -13.61 31.74
C VAL A 28 -1.83 -13.26 30.43
N VAL A 29 -0.88 -12.32 30.45
CA VAL A 29 -0.16 -11.85 29.26
C VAL A 29 1.22 -12.50 29.22
N HIS A 30 1.41 -13.41 28.26
CA HIS A 30 2.69 -14.04 27.99
C HIS A 30 3.38 -13.35 26.81
N HIS A 31 4.63 -12.95 27.02
CA HIS A 31 5.45 -12.27 26.02
C HIS A 31 6.48 -13.23 25.45
N ILE A 32 6.54 -13.32 24.13
CA ILE A 32 7.59 -14.03 23.41
C ILE A 32 8.21 -13.04 22.44
N ARG A 33 9.49 -12.73 22.63
CA ARG A 33 10.26 -11.99 21.63
C ARG A 33 10.72 -12.99 20.59
N LEU A 34 10.34 -12.76 19.34
CA LEU A 34 10.75 -13.64 18.24
C LEU A 34 12.28 -13.71 18.11
N GLU A 35 12.98 -12.62 18.41
CA GLU A 35 14.45 -12.52 18.46
C GLU A 35 15.10 -13.49 19.46
N ASP A 36 14.42 -13.79 20.57
CA ASP A 36 14.95 -14.67 21.64
C ASP A 36 14.73 -16.16 21.30
N THR A 37 13.89 -16.44 20.30
CA THR A 37 13.47 -17.80 19.92
C THR A 37 13.92 -18.25 18.53
N ALA A 38 14.27 -17.31 17.65
CA ALA A 38 14.56 -17.59 16.24
C ALA A 38 15.97 -17.13 15.88
N ASN A 39 16.78 -18.04 15.33
CA ASN A 39 17.92 -17.66 14.51
C ASN A 39 17.37 -17.14 13.18
N SER A 40 16.96 -15.86 13.12
CA SER A 40 16.34 -15.28 11.92
C SER A 40 17.21 -15.41 10.66
N HIS A 41 18.54 -15.44 10.83
CA HIS A 41 19.50 -15.75 9.76
C HIS A 41 19.35 -17.18 9.22
N ASP A 42 19.07 -18.15 10.09
CA ASP A 42 18.89 -19.56 9.74
C ASP A 42 17.56 -19.78 9.00
N ASP A 43 16.48 -19.15 9.43
CA ASP A 43 15.17 -19.24 8.75
C ASP A 43 15.19 -18.63 7.34
N VAL A 44 15.85 -17.48 7.18
CA VAL A 44 16.02 -16.85 5.86
C VAL A 44 16.91 -17.69 4.95
N GLY A 45 18.03 -18.20 5.49
CA GLY A 45 18.94 -19.10 4.77
C GLY A 45 18.19 -20.33 4.26
N ARG A 46 17.51 -21.03 5.17
CA ARG A 46 16.74 -22.24 4.86
C ARG A 46 15.63 -21.97 3.85
N TYR A 47 14.91 -20.85 3.95
CA TYR A 47 13.92 -20.48 2.95
C TYR A 47 14.53 -20.31 1.56
N LEU A 48 15.65 -19.58 1.43
CA LEU A 48 16.30 -19.35 0.14
C LEU A 48 16.91 -20.63 -0.44
N GLU A 49 17.55 -21.45 0.40
CA GLU A 49 18.08 -22.77 0.03
C GLU A 49 16.99 -23.73 -0.47
N GLU A 50 15.80 -23.70 0.15
CA GLU A 50 14.71 -24.59 -0.24
C GLU A 50 13.91 -24.08 -1.46
N THR A 51 13.86 -22.78 -1.71
CA THR A 51 12.98 -22.18 -2.72
C THR A 51 13.69 -21.84 -4.01
N LEU A 52 14.87 -21.22 -3.95
CA LEU A 52 15.52 -20.68 -5.13
C LEU A 52 15.99 -21.74 -6.14
N PRO A 53 16.55 -22.90 -5.71
CA PRO A 53 16.92 -23.98 -6.64
C PRO A 53 15.74 -24.62 -7.38
N LYS A 54 14.49 -24.40 -6.90
CA LYS A 54 13.29 -24.91 -7.59
C LYS A 54 12.94 -24.11 -8.85
N ILE A 55 13.51 -22.93 -9.02
CA ILE A 55 13.36 -22.13 -10.24
C ILE A 55 14.45 -22.59 -11.22
N PRO A 56 14.12 -23.27 -12.34
CA PRO A 56 15.12 -24.00 -13.14
C PRO A 56 16.32 -23.15 -13.60
N SER A 57 16.08 -21.93 -14.07
CA SER A 57 17.13 -21.00 -14.50
C SER A 57 18.11 -20.62 -13.38
N TYR A 58 17.62 -20.54 -12.14
CA TYR A 58 18.44 -20.17 -10.99
C TYR A 58 19.08 -21.38 -10.31
N GLY A 59 18.47 -22.57 -10.39
CA GLY A 59 19.15 -23.81 -10.04
C GLY A 59 20.44 -23.98 -10.82
N ASP A 60 20.37 -23.88 -12.15
CA ASP A 60 21.54 -23.97 -13.05
C ASP A 60 22.58 -22.86 -12.78
N TYR A 61 22.13 -21.66 -12.42
CA TYR A 61 23.03 -20.54 -12.08
C TYR A 61 23.75 -20.79 -10.75
N LEU A 62 23.04 -21.21 -9.71
CA LEU A 62 23.63 -21.50 -8.41
C LEU A 62 24.64 -22.64 -8.45
N GLU A 63 24.44 -23.66 -9.29
CA GLU A 63 25.43 -24.72 -9.51
C GLU A 63 26.75 -24.20 -10.08
N LYS A 64 26.68 -23.18 -10.96
CA LYS A 64 27.87 -22.54 -11.57
C LYS A 64 28.53 -21.50 -10.66
N HIS A 65 27.75 -20.92 -9.73
CA HIS A 65 28.18 -19.86 -8.82
C HIS A 65 27.87 -20.23 -7.36
N PRO A 66 28.68 -21.13 -6.74
CA PRO A 66 28.36 -21.72 -5.44
C PRO A 66 28.32 -20.71 -4.27
N ASP A 67 28.92 -19.53 -4.41
CA ASP A 67 28.92 -18.44 -3.43
C ASP A 67 27.71 -17.50 -3.57
N ALA A 68 26.95 -17.57 -4.67
CA ALA A 68 25.87 -16.65 -4.99
C ALA A 68 24.74 -16.70 -3.96
N LEU A 69 24.36 -17.89 -3.51
CA LEU A 69 23.32 -18.07 -2.50
C LEU A 69 23.73 -17.47 -1.14
N GLU A 70 24.96 -17.71 -0.70
CA GLU A 70 25.48 -17.16 0.56
C GLU A 70 25.53 -15.62 0.52
N ARG A 71 25.96 -15.04 -0.61
CA ARG A 71 25.92 -13.58 -0.84
C ARG A 71 24.51 -13.02 -0.70
N LEU A 72 23.51 -13.73 -1.24
CA LEU A 72 22.11 -13.31 -1.15
C LEU A 72 21.54 -13.45 0.28
N ILE A 73 21.87 -14.54 0.99
CA ILE A 73 21.48 -14.74 2.39
C ILE A 73 22.08 -13.63 3.27
N SER A 74 23.37 -13.34 3.09
CA SER A 74 24.04 -12.25 3.80
C SER A 74 23.38 -10.91 3.53
N ARG A 75 22.98 -10.67 2.28
CA ARG A 75 22.31 -9.43 1.87
C ARG A 75 20.90 -9.29 2.44
N ALA A 76 20.17 -10.38 2.60
CA ALA A 76 18.85 -10.38 3.22
C ALA A 76 18.90 -9.94 4.69
N ALA A 77 20.04 -10.08 5.38
CA ALA A 77 20.26 -9.61 6.74
C ALA A 77 19.16 -10.01 7.74
N GLY A 78 18.64 -11.25 7.61
CA GLY A 78 17.56 -11.78 8.45
C GLY A 78 16.16 -11.21 8.15
N VAL A 79 16.00 -10.38 7.11
CA VAL A 79 14.70 -9.79 6.73
C VAL A 79 13.94 -10.77 5.83
N PHE A 80 13.05 -11.58 6.42
CA PHE A 80 12.31 -12.61 5.67
C PHE A 80 11.52 -12.06 4.46
N ILE A 81 10.91 -10.89 4.59
CA ILE A 81 10.18 -10.29 3.47
C ILE A 81 11.10 -9.93 2.29
N PHE A 82 12.38 -9.59 2.54
CA PHE A 82 13.36 -9.41 1.48
C PHE A 82 13.52 -10.72 0.71
N ALA A 83 13.79 -11.83 1.40
CA ALA A 83 13.97 -13.13 0.77
C ALA A 83 12.75 -13.57 -0.04
N ARG A 84 11.53 -13.39 0.50
CA ARG A 84 10.29 -13.70 -0.22
C ARG A 84 10.14 -12.87 -1.49
N ILE A 85 10.33 -11.56 -1.42
CA ILE A 85 10.22 -10.67 -2.59
C ILE A 85 11.30 -10.98 -3.62
N THR A 86 12.53 -11.27 -3.18
CA THR A 86 13.62 -11.69 -4.07
C THR A 86 13.26 -12.97 -4.84
N VAL A 87 12.74 -13.99 -4.16
CA VAL A 87 12.33 -15.24 -4.83
C VAL A 87 11.24 -14.97 -5.85
N ASN A 88 10.22 -14.18 -5.50
CA ASN A 88 9.19 -13.78 -6.45
C ASN A 88 9.81 -13.06 -7.66
N PHE A 89 10.63 -12.03 -7.43
CA PHE A 89 11.27 -11.27 -8.51
C PHE A 89 12.10 -12.15 -9.45
N LEU A 90 12.85 -13.11 -8.91
CA LEU A 90 13.65 -14.02 -9.73
C LEU A 90 12.77 -14.99 -10.52
N ASP A 91 11.72 -15.54 -9.93
CA ASP A 91 10.76 -16.42 -10.64
C ASP A 91 10.14 -15.73 -11.88
N GLU A 92 9.96 -14.41 -11.78
CA GLU A 92 9.43 -13.57 -12.85
C GLU A 92 10.44 -13.29 -13.97
N HIS A 93 11.73 -13.25 -13.65
CA HIS A 93 12.81 -12.79 -14.52
C HIS A 93 13.78 -13.93 -14.87
N HIS A 94 13.26 -15.06 -15.32
CA HIS A 94 14.05 -16.26 -15.67
C HIS A 94 15.03 -16.05 -16.84
N SER A 95 14.80 -15.05 -17.69
CA SER A 95 15.69 -14.67 -18.80
C SER A 95 16.92 -13.94 -18.27
N HIS A 96 18.13 -14.42 -18.55
CA HIS A 96 19.40 -13.82 -18.07
C HIS A 96 19.57 -13.87 -16.54
N PRO A 97 19.61 -15.08 -15.93
CA PRO A 97 19.64 -15.25 -14.47
C PRO A 97 20.83 -14.53 -13.81
N GLU A 98 22.01 -14.54 -14.43
CA GLU A 98 23.20 -13.85 -13.93
C GLU A 98 22.99 -12.33 -13.83
N GLU A 99 22.39 -11.72 -14.85
CA GLU A 99 22.14 -10.27 -14.88
C GLU A 99 21.19 -9.85 -13.76
N TRP A 100 20.06 -10.55 -13.61
CA TRP A 100 19.09 -10.23 -12.57
C TRP A 100 19.61 -10.50 -11.16
N PHE A 101 20.38 -11.58 -10.99
CA PHE A 101 20.96 -11.92 -9.70
C PHE A 101 21.99 -10.87 -9.27
N GLU A 102 22.92 -10.49 -10.15
CA GLU A 102 23.91 -9.45 -9.85
C GLU A 102 23.26 -8.06 -9.72
N LEU A 103 22.17 -7.78 -10.43
CA LEU A 103 21.38 -6.56 -10.21
C LEU A 103 20.84 -6.52 -8.77
N LEU A 104 20.25 -7.63 -8.29
CA LEU A 104 19.75 -7.73 -6.92
C LEU A 104 20.85 -7.55 -5.89
N LEU A 105 22.05 -8.06 -6.14
CA LEU A 105 23.19 -7.94 -5.23
C LEU A 105 23.84 -6.55 -5.24
N SER A 106 23.86 -5.89 -6.39
CA SER A 106 24.47 -4.56 -6.59
C SER A 106 23.59 -3.39 -6.14
N GLY A 107 22.29 -3.62 -5.91
CA GLY A 107 21.36 -2.60 -5.45
C GLY A 107 21.75 -1.98 -4.10
N GLY A 108 22.10 -0.69 -4.08
CA GLY A 108 22.17 0.09 -2.84
C GLY A 108 23.57 0.45 -2.35
N SER A 109 23.68 1.65 -1.80
CA SER A 109 24.82 2.09 -0.99
C SER A 109 24.81 1.36 0.36
N PRO A 110 25.95 1.17 1.04
CA PRO A 110 26.01 0.62 2.41
C PRO A 110 25.09 1.34 3.42
N ALA A 111 24.65 2.56 3.11
CA ALA A 111 23.70 3.33 3.91
C ALA A 111 22.21 3.02 3.65
N ALA A 112 21.87 2.36 2.53
CA ALA A 112 20.49 2.04 2.18
C ALA A 112 20.09 0.67 2.74
N MET A 113 18.93 0.58 3.40
CA MET A 113 18.40 -0.71 3.86
C MET A 113 18.20 -1.65 2.66
N PRO A 114 18.64 -2.92 2.71
CA PRO A 114 18.54 -3.86 1.59
C PRO A 114 17.13 -3.95 0.99
N LEU A 115 16.11 -3.93 1.84
CA LEU A 115 14.70 -3.98 1.41
C LEU A 115 14.27 -2.74 0.61
N ASN A 116 14.75 -1.54 0.95
CA ASN A 116 14.43 -0.32 0.20
C ASN A 116 15.09 -0.35 -1.18
N ALA A 117 16.34 -0.83 -1.26
CA ALA A 117 17.04 -1.01 -2.52
C ALA A 117 16.32 -2.02 -3.42
N LEU A 118 15.85 -3.13 -2.85
CA LEU A 118 15.06 -4.14 -3.55
C LEU A 118 13.76 -3.55 -4.13
N TYR A 119 12.97 -2.83 -3.32
CA TYR A 119 11.74 -2.19 -3.80
C TYR A 119 11.99 -1.23 -4.97
N LEU A 120 13.02 -0.37 -4.84
CA LEU A 120 13.35 0.58 -5.91
C LEU A 120 13.80 -0.13 -7.19
N GLN A 121 14.56 -1.22 -7.06
CA GLN A 121 15.01 -2.01 -8.21
C GLN A 121 13.82 -2.66 -8.94
N ILE A 122 12.86 -3.21 -8.19
CA ILE A 122 11.64 -3.81 -8.77
C ILE A 122 10.85 -2.75 -9.53
N LEU A 123 10.65 -1.58 -8.93
CA LEU A 123 9.96 -0.46 -9.57
C LEU A 123 10.66 0.00 -10.86
N ARG A 124 12.00 0.06 -10.87
CA ARG A 124 12.79 0.43 -12.05
C ARG A 124 12.78 -0.65 -13.14
N SER A 125 12.75 -1.92 -12.75
CA SER A 125 12.64 -3.03 -13.71
C SER A 125 11.27 -3.02 -14.40
N ALA A 126 10.20 -2.85 -13.63
CA ALA A 126 8.83 -2.86 -14.12
C ALA A 126 8.44 -1.59 -14.89
N PHE A 127 9.01 -0.44 -14.49
CA PHE A 127 8.74 0.88 -15.05
C PHE A 127 10.05 1.67 -15.17
N PRO A 128 10.80 1.50 -16.26
CA PRO A 128 12.12 2.11 -16.41
C PRO A 128 12.10 3.65 -16.34
N PRO A 129 13.05 4.30 -15.64
CA PRO A 129 13.08 5.75 -15.49
C PRO A 129 13.07 6.53 -16.82
N GLU A 130 13.71 6.00 -17.85
CA GLU A 130 13.76 6.54 -19.20
C GLU A 130 12.38 6.55 -19.85
N ASP A 131 11.61 5.48 -19.71
CA ASP A 131 10.25 5.35 -20.25
C ASP A 131 9.29 6.29 -19.50
N LEU A 132 9.39 6.34 -18.18
CA LEU A 132 8.59 7.27 -17.36
C LEU A 132 8.86 8.74 -17.69
N ARG A 133 10.11 9.09 -18.04
CA ARG A 133 10.48 10.44 -18.47
C ARG A 133 10.06 10.72 -19.91
N ALA A 134 10.09 9.72 -20.78
CA ALA A 134 9.69 9.85 -22.18
C ALA A 134 8.16 9.90 -22.35
N LEU A 135 7.42 9.22 -21.47
CA LEU A 135 5.97 9.08 -21.53
C LEU A 135 5.29 9.54 -20.22
N PRO A 136 5.02 10.86 -20.07
CA PRO A 136 4.40 11.42 -18.86
C PRO A 136 3.05 10.80 -18.51
N SER A 137 2.31 10.29 -19.49
CA SER A 137 1.04 9.58 -19.25
C SER A 137 1.25 8.27 -18.50
N GLU A 138 2.30 7.50 -18.82
CA GLU A 138 2.63 6.28 -18.08
C GLU A 138 3.07 6.60 -16.64
N HIS A 139 3.86 7.66 -16.47
CA HIS A 139 4.23 8.12 -15.13
C HIS A 139 3.01 8.54 -14.31
N LYS A 140 2.06 9.26 -14.91
CA LYS A 140 0.80 9.63 -14.26
C LYS A 140 0.02 8.38 -13.82
N ARG A 141 -0.12 7.40 -14.72
CA ARG A 141 -0.82 6.13 -14.46
C ARG A 141 -0.21 5.35 -13.30
N LEU A 142 1.12 5.20 -13.30
CA LEU A 142 1.85 4.57 -12.21
C LEU A 142 1.66 5.33 -10.89
N ARG A 143 1.83 6.66 -10.89
CA ARG A 143 1.64 7.47 -9.68
C ARG A 143 0.24 7.34 -9.09
N SER A 144 -0.80 7.26 -9.93
CA SER A 144 -2.16 7.01 -9.47
C SER A 144 -2.27 5.67 -8.75
N LEU A 145 -1.80 4.57 -9.34
CA LEU A 145 -1.77 3.25 -8.67
C LEU A 145 -1.01 3.30 -7.33
N LEU A 146 0.20 3.87 -7.32
CA LEU A 146 1.03 3.92 -6.12
C LEU A 146 0.39 4.74 -4.99
N ARG A 147 -0.36 5.81 -5.31
CA ARG A 147 -1.10 6.59 -4.30
C ARG A 147 -2.18 5.76 -3.62
N PHE A 148 -2.96 4.98 -4.37
CA PHE A 148 -3.96 4.08 -3.79
C PHE A 148 -3.31 3.04 -2.89
N VAL A 149 -2.31 2.32 -3.40
CA VAL A 149 -1.56 1.31 -2.65
C VAL A 149 -0.95 1.87 -1.36
N ALA A 150 -0.44 3.09 -1.39
CA ALA A 150 0.31 3.66 -0.28
C ALA A 150 -0.56 4.38 0.76
N LEU A 151 -1.71 4.96 0.35
CA LEU A 151 -2.47 5.91 1.16
C LEU A 151 -3.93 5.50 1.42
N GLU A 152 -4.47 4.56 0.65
CA GLU A 152 -5.80 4.00 0.91
C GLU A 152 -5.73 2.81 1.87
N THR A 153 -6.68 2.75 2.79
CA THR A 153 -6.77 1.73 3.83
C THR A 153 -7.99 0.82 3.66
N GLU A 154 -8.97 1.25 2.86
CA GLU A 154 -10.09 0.41 2.45
C GLU A 154 -9.69 -0.54 1.31
N SER A 155 -10.53 -1.55 1.07
CA SER A 155 -10.44 -2.45 -0.09
C SER A 155 -10.36 -1.66 -1.40
N ILE A 156 -9.35 -1.97 -2.22
CA ILE A 156 -9.06 -1.32 -3.50
C ILE A 156 -8.88 -2.36 -4.61
N THR A 157 -9.96 -2.67 -5.29
CA THR A 157 -9.94 -3.50 -6.51
C THR A 157 -9.45 -2.71 -7.73
N SER A 158 -9.10 -3.40 -8.82
CA SER A 158 -8.76 -2.77 -10.09
C SER A 158 -9.89 -1.88 -10.63
N GLU A 159 -11.15 -2.32 -10.49
CA GLU A 159 -12.34 -1.56 -10.85
C GLU A 159 -12.52 -0.33 -9.95
N THR A 160 -12.20 -0.45 -8.65
CA THR A 160 -12.24 0.67 -7.72
C THR A 160 -11.27 1.76 -8.16
N ILE A 161 -10.00 1.41 -8.40
CA ILE A 161 -8.99 2.39 -8.81
C ILE A 161 -9.39 3.03 -10.15
N ALA A 162 -9.80 2.23 -11.14
CA ALA A 162 -10.26 2.74 -12.44
C ALA A 162 -11.49 3.67 -12.34
N PHE A 163 -12.39 3.41 -11.39
CA PHE A 163 -13.56 4.25 -11.15
C PHE A 163 -13.18 5.65 -10.62
N TYR A 164 -12.23 5.72 -9.69
CA TYR A 164 -11.76 7.00 -9.13
C TYR A 164 -10.74 7.70 -10.05
N GLU A 165 -9.98 6.95 -10.84
CA GLU A 165 -8.98 7.43 -11.78
C GLU A 165 -9.47 7.31 -13.23
N ARG A 166 -10.16 8.34 -13.71
CA ARG A 166 -10.83 8.31 -15.03
C ARG A 166 -9.92 8.04 -16.25
N ASP A 167 -8.60 8.18 -16.08
CA ASP A 167 -7.60 7.93 -17.12
C ASP A 167 -7.08 6.48 -17.15
N LEU A 168 -7.57 5.62 -16.24
CA LEU A 168 -7.17 4.23 -16.07
C LEU A 168 -8.36 3.29 -16.25
N SER A 169 -8.15 2.21 -17.00
CA SER A 169 -9.07 1.07 -17.03
C SER A 169 -8.65 0.02 -16.00
N ALA A 170 -9.58 -0.86 -15.61
CA ALA A 170 -9.25 -2.00 -14.73
C ALA A 170 -8.19 -2.93 -15.35
N SER A 171 -8.15 -3.02 -16.69
CA SER A 171 -7.08 -3.73 -17.42
C SER A 171 -5.73 -3.03 -17.23
N ASP A 172 -5.66 -1.71 -17.41
CA ASP A 172 -4.41 -0.96 -17.18
C ASP A 172 -3.89 -1.20 -15.75
N ILE A 173 -4.78 -1.22 -14.74
CA ILE A 173 -4.41 -1.52 -13.36
C ILE A 173 -3.88 -2.95 -13.23
N SER A 174 -4.59 -3.93 -13.79
CA SER A 174 -4.21 -5.34 -13.74
C SER A 174 -2.84 -5.57 -14.39
N ASP A 175 -2.59 -4.94 -15.54
CA ASP A 175 -1.31 -5.01 -16.26
C ASP A 175 -0.16 -4.37 -15.45
N MET A 176 -0.42 -3.25 -14.76
CA MET A 176 0.56 -2.64 -13.87
C MET A 176 0.83 -3.49 -12.62
N VAL A 177 -0.19 -4.16 -12.08
CA VAL A 177 -0.05 -5.09 -10.94
C VAL A 177 0.71 -6.33 -11.36
N ASP A 178 0.47 -6.90 -12.54
CA ASP A 178 1.24 -8.05 -13.06
C ASP A 178 2.72 -7.70 -13.24
N ARG A 179 3.02 -6.51 -13.79
CA ARG A 179 4.41 -6.01 -13.86
C ARG A 179 5.07 -5.84 -12.49
N LEU A 180 4.29 -5.67 -11.43
CA LEU A 180 4.76 -5.50 -10.05
C LEU A 180 4.44 -6.71 -9.16
N ARG A 181 4.19 -7.89 -9.72
CA ARG A 181 3.71 -9.06 -8.96
C ARG A 181 4.66 -9.55 -7.85
N SER A 182 5.91 -9.09 -7.85
CA SER A 182 6.86 -9.30 -6.74
C SER A 182 6.48 -8.55 -5.47
N VAL A 183 5.77 -7.43 -5.60
CA VAL A 183 5.48 -6.47 -4.52
C VAL A 183 4.02 -6.04 -4.45
N LEU A 184 3.19 -6.45 -5.41
CA LEU A 184 1.75 -6.28 -5.44
C LEU A 184 1.10 -7.60 -5.85
N MET A 185 -0.12 -7.83 -5.40
CA MET A 185 -0.92 -8.97 -5.83
C MET A 185 -2.40 -8.60 -5.79
N ILE A 186 -3.21 -9.35 -6.54
CA ILE A 186 -4.66 -9.34 -6.41
C ILE A 186 -5.02 -10.53 -5.52
N ASP A 187 -5.65 -10.27 -4.38
CA ASP A 187 -6.03 -11.34 -3.45
C ASP A 187 -7.33 -12.05 -3.87
N GLN A 188 -7.84 -12.94 -3.01
CA GLN A 188 -9.02 -13.74 -3.30
C GLN A 188 -10.31 -12.92 -3.38
N ASP A 189 -10.32 -11.74 -2.74
CA ASP A 189 -11.42 -10.80 -2.73
C ASP A 189 -11.33 -9.79 -3.90
N GLY A 190 -10.24 -9.84 -4.67
CA GLY A 190 -9.97 -8.97 -5.81
C GLY A 190 -9.23 -7.68 -5.46
N ASP A 191 -8.73 -7.56 -4.23
CA ASP A 191 -8.05 -6.35 -3.77
C ASP A 191 -6.59 -6.32 -4.22
N VAL A 192 -6.16 -5.14 -4.69
CA VAL A 192 -4.78 -4.83 -5.00
C VAL A 192 -4.03 -4.53 -3.71
N VAL A 193 -3.22 -5.49 -3.25
CA VAL A 193 -2.54 -5.40 -1.95
C VAL A 193 -1.04 -5.69 -2.08
N PRO A 194 -0.19 -5.00 -1.31
CA PRO A 194 1.19 -5.42 -1.18
C PRO A 194 1.31 -6.66 -0.27
N PRO A 195 2.25 -7.58 -0.51
CA PRO A 195 2.51 -8.72 0.37
C PRO A 195 2.89 -8.32 1.80
N HIS A 196 3.35 -7.08 1.99
CA HIS A 196 3.70 -6.53 3.30
C HIS A 196 3.58 -5.00 3.33
N ALA A 197 3.12 -4.45 4.47
CA ALA A 197 2.91 -3.01 4.66
C ALA A 197 4.16 -2.15 4.44
N SER A 198 5.36 -2.73 4.58
CA SER A 198 6.62 -2.02 4.37
C SER A 198 6.79 -1.45 2.96
N PHE A 199 6.06 -1.95 1.96
CA PHE A 199 6.08 -1.38 0.61
C PHE A 199 5.38 -0.02 0.57
N GLY A 200 4.17 0.08 1.11
CA GLY A 200 3.48 1.36 1.28
C GLY A 200 4.28 2.34 2.13
N GLU A 201 4.86 1.88 3.25
CA GLU A 201 5.76 2.69 4.08
C GLU A 201 7.01 3.18 3.32
N PHE A 202 7.57 2.35 2.44
CA PHE A 202 8.70 2.72 1.58
C PHE A 202 8.30 3.80 0.58
N LEU A 203 7.14 3.66 -0.08
CA LEU A 203 6.68 4.59 -1.12
C LEU A 203 6.49 6.01 -0.59
N VAL A 204 6.00 6.17 0.65
CA VAL A 204 5.71 7.50 1.23
C VAL A 204 6.89 8.18 1.90
N ASP A 205 7.91 7.42 2.30
CA ASP A 205 9.08 7.94 3.00
C ASP A 205 10.17 8.33 1.99
N LYS A 206 10.39 9.65 1.83
CA LYS A 206 11.41 10.22 0.93
C LYS A 206 12.84 9.79 1.24
N HIS A 207 13.12 9.37 2.48
CA HIS A 207 14.44 8.87 2.87
C HIS A 207 14.64 7.41 2.49
N ARG A 208 13.54 6.66 2.32
CA ARG A 208 13.53 5.26 1.89
C ARG A 208 13.41 5.14 0.37
N CYS A 209 12.44 5.83 -0.23
CA CYS A 209 12.26 5.96 -1.67
C CYS A 209 12.80 7.31 -2.16
N SER A 210 14.09 7.38 -2.46
CA SER A 210 14.78 8.61 -2.83
C SER A 210 14.56 9.04 -4.29
N ASP A 211 14.05 8.15 -5.13
CA ASP A 211 13.79 8.45 -6.54
C ASP A 211 12.39 9.06 -6.69
N ALA A 212 12.36 10.33 -7.08
CA ALA A 212 11.13 11.12 -7.23
C ALA A 212 10.16 10.58 -8.30
N LEU A 213 10.61 9.70 -9.19
CA LEU A 213 9.72 9.04 -10.15
C LEU A 213 8.75 8.07 -9.46
N TYR A 214 9.16 7.47 -8.34
CA TYR A 214 8.38 6.43 -7.66
C TYR A 214 7.89 6.85 -6.27
N HIS A 215 8.51 7.88 -5.68
CA HIS A 215 8.10 8.41 -4.37
C HIS A 215 6.68 8.97 -4.43
N VAL A 216 5.88 8.63 -3.42
CA VAL A 216 4.54 9.18 -3.20
C VAL A 216 4.62 10.24 -2.12
N ASP A 217 4.56 11.51 -2.50
CA ASP A 217 4.37 12.57 -1.51
C ASP A 217 3.02 12.38 -0.82
N LYS A 218 3.06 12.26 0.52
CA LYS A 218 1.88 11.94 1.32
C LYS A 218 0.82 13.04 1.26
N ALA A 219 1.23 14.30 1.31
CA ALA A 219 0.31 15.43 1.36
C ALA A 219 -0.33 15.66 -0.02
N GLU A 220 0.47 15.62 -1.10
CA GLU A 220 -0.05 15.68 -2.47
C GLU A 220 -0.92 14.48 -2.81
N GLY A 221 -0.51 13.27 -2.41
CA GLY A 221 -1.27 12.05 -2.67
C GLY A 221 -2.62 12.06 -1.97
N HIS A 222 -2.69 12.56 -0.72
CA HIS A 222 -3.96 12.77 -0.04
C HIS A 222 -4.80 13.88 -0.68
N ALA A 223 -4.20 14.95 -1.21
CA ALA A 223 -4.95 15.95 -1.97
C ALA A 223 -5.61 15.32 -3.22
N HIS A 224 -4.84 14.52 -3.96
CA HIS A 224 -5.32 13.79 -5.14
C HIS A 224 -6.48 12.85 -4.80
N LEU A 225 -6.33 12.00 -3.78
CA LEU A 225 -7.39 11.08 -3.35
C LEU A 225 -8.62 11.80 -2.80
N ALA A 226 -8.44 12.96 -2.14
CA ALA A 226 -9.56 13.80 -1.72
C ALA A 226 -10.35 14.32 -2.92
N CYS A 227 -9.68 14.86 -3.94
CA CYS A 227 -10.32 15.28 -5.19
C CYS A 227 -11.07 14.12 -5.86
N ALA A 228 -10.44 12.96 -5.98
CA ALA A 228 -11.07 11.77 -6.56
C ALA A 228 -12.35 11.36 -5.79
N CYS A 229 -12.30 11.36 -4.46
CA CYS A 229 -13.47 11.09 -3.62
C CYS A 229 -14.60 12.11 -3.85
N LEU A 230 -14.29 13.41 -3.81
CA LEU A 230 -15.26 14.49 -3.97
C LEU A 230 -15.90 14.49 -5.37
N ALA A 231 -15.11 14.18 -6.40
CA ALA A 231 -15.57 14.05 -7.78
C ALA A 231 -16.46 12.82 -8.00
N ALA A 232 -16.23 11.74 -7.24
CA ALA A 232 -17.04 10.53 -7.28
C ALA A 232 -18.34 10.65 -6.48
N MET A 233 -18.44 11.58 -5.52
CA MET A 233 -19.66 11.74 -4.72
C MET A 233 -20.84 12.17 -5.58
N SER A 234 -21.87 11.32 -5.64
CA SER A 234 -23.15 11.62 -6.25
C SER A 234 -24.26 10.85 -5.56
N PHE A 235 -25.52 11.27 -5.74
CA PHE A 235 -26.66 10.50 -5.24
C PHE A 235 -26.70 9.10 -5.85
N GLU A 236 -26.40 8.97 -7.13
CA GLU A 236 -26.40 7.70 -7.85
C GLU A 236 -25.36 6.72 -7.25
N ASN A 237 -24.12 7.18 -7.07
CA ASN A 237 -23.06 6.36 -6.48
C ASN A 237 -23.33 6.00 -5.03
N TYR A 238 -24.03 6.87 -4.29
CA TYR A 238 -24.50 6.56 -2.95
C TYR A 238 -25.55 5.44 -2.95
N ILE A 239 -26.49 5.46 -3.91
CA ILE A 239 -27.47 4.37 -4.06
C ILE A 239 -26.78 3.07 -4.48
N TYR A 240 -25.78 3.11 -5.36
CA TYR A 240 -24.99 1.93 -5.73
C TYR A 240 -24.32 1.27 -4.52
N ARG A 241 -23.74 2.06 -3.62
CA ARG A 241 -23.19 1.56 -2.36
C ARG A 241 -24.21 0.78 -1.53
N LEU A 242 -25.47 1.22 -1.48
CA LEU A 242 -26.52 0.61 -0.67
C LEU A 242 -27.13 -0.65 -1.32
N ARG A 243 -27.03 -0.81 -2.64
CA ARG A 243 -27.66 -1.89 -3.42
C ARG A 243 -26.72 -3.09 -3.68
N LYS A 244 -25.80 -3.39 -2.77
CA LYS A 244 -24.65 -4.27 -3.06
C LYS A 244 -24.89 -5.73 -3.52
N PRO A 245 -26.10 -6.32 -3.61
CA PRO A 245 -26.26 -7.52 -4.45
C PRO A 245 -26.79 -7.26 -5.87
N ASP A 246 -27.38 -6.09 -6.19
CA ASP A 246 -28.11 -5.85 -7.45
C ASP A 246 -27.37 -4.90 -8.42
N LEU A 247 -26.05 -4.77 -8.28
CA LEU A 247 -25.25 -3.89 -9.13
C LEU A 247 -25.03 -4.50 -10.53
N PRO A 248 -24.92 -3.66 -11.57
CA PRO A 248 -24.38 -4.10 -12.85
C PRO A 248 -23.01 -4.79 -12.64
N PRO A 249 -22.67 -5.86 -13.38
CA PRO A 249 -21.42 -6.62 -13.16
C PRO A 249 -20.16 -5.74 -13.13
N GLN A 250 -20.10 -4.72 -14.00
CA GLN A 250 -18.99 -3.76 -14.09
C GLN A 250 -18.82 -2.86 -12.86
N LEU A 251 -19.83 -2.75 -11.99
CA LEU A 251 -19.79 -1.95 -10.75
C LEU A 251 -19.78 -2.84 -9.49
N ALA A 252 -19.91 -4.16 -9.64
CA ALA A 252 -20.01 -5.09 -8.51
C ALA A 252 -18.77 -5.06 -7.62
N HIS A 253 -17.60 -4.86 -8.21
CA HIS A 253 -16.31 -4.81 -7.53
C HIS A 253 -15.86 -3.39 -7.17
N VAL A 254 -16.65 -2.35 -7.48
CA VAL A 254 -16.29 -0.96 -7.14
C VAL A 254 -16.59 -0.67 -5.66
N ASN A 255 -15.58 -0.23 -4.92
CA ASN A 255 -15.73 0.21 -3.55
C ASN A 255 -16.19 1.69 -3.47
N PHE A 256 -17.51 1.88 -3.57
CA PHE A 256 -18.16 3.17 -3.32
C PHE A 256 -18.07 3.64 -1.85
N GLY A 257 -17.53 2.83 -0.94
CA GLY A 257 -17.32 3.22 0.46
C GLY A 257 -16.32 4.35 0.62
N ILE A 258 -15.22 4.30 -0.15
CA ILE A 258 -14.09 5.24 -0.07
C ILE A 258 -14.55 6.71 -0.16
N MET A 259 -15.40 7.04 -1.14
CA MET A 259 -15.92 8.41 -1.27
C MET A 259 -16.70 8.88 -0.05
N VAL A 260 -17.33 7.99 0.74
CA VAL A 260 -18.13 8.38 1.91
C VAL A 260 -17.30 8.36 3.19
N THR A 261 -16.45 7.36 3.38
CA THR A 261 -15.74 7.13 4.65
C THR A 261 -14.36 7.79 4.68
N CYS A 262 -13.70 7.96 3.53
CA CYS A 262 -12.27 8.30 3.47
C CYS A 262 -11.99 9.74 3.04
N TRP A 263 -12.89 10.39 2.30
CA TRP A 263 -12.66 11.74 1.75
C TRP A 263 -12.16 12.74 2.81
N ARG A 264 -12.75 12.74 4.00
CA ARG A 264 -12.38 13.65 5.09
C ARG A 264 -10.99 13.34 5.65
N ARG A 265 -10.62 12.05 5.74
CA ARG A 265 -9.28 11.60 6.15
C ARG A 265 -8.23 12.11 5.17
N HIS A 266 -8.55 12.10 3.88
CA HIS A 266 -7.70 12.64 2.83
C HIS A 266 -7.58 14.16 2.91
N VAL A 267 -8.69 14.90 2.97
CA VAL A 267 -8.68 16.37 3.12
C VAL A 267 -7.85 16.81 4.33
N ARG A 268 -7.98 16.14 5.48
CA ARG A 268 -7.26 16.49 6.71
C ARG A 268 -5.74 16.34 6.58
N GLN A 269 -5.26 15.48 5.70
CA GLN A 269 -3.84 15.21 5.50
C GLN A 269 -3.31 15.77 4.18
N ALA A 270 -4.17 16.44 3.41
CA ALA A 270 -3.85 16.95 2.09
C ALA A 270 -2.97 18.21 2.17
N ALA A 271 -2.07 18.34 1.20
CA ALA A 271 -1.54 19.65 0.86
C ALA A 271 -2.65 20.51 0.27
N TYR A 272 -2.58 21.82 0.50
CA TYR A 272 -3.43 22.76 -0.21
C TYR A 272 -3.12 22.70 -1.72
N THR A 273 -4.16 22.58 -2.53
CA THR A 273 -4.11 22.73 -3.99
C THR A 273 -5.34 23.51 -4.45
N VAL A 274 -5.19 24.27 -5.53
CA VAL A 274 -6.31 25.04 -6.10
C VAL A 274 -7.46 24.12 -6.50
N GLU A 275 -7.14 22.96 -7.11
CA GLU A 275 -8.14 21.96 -7.48
C GLU A 275 -8.93 21.45 -6.26
N LEU A 276 -8.25 21.14 -5.15
CA LEU A 276 -8.94 20.68 -3.95
C LEU A 276 -9.82 21.77 -3.33
N GLU A 277 -9.36 23.03 -3.33
CA GLU A 277 -10.16 24.17 -2.88
C GLU A 277 -11.44 24.33 -3.71
N GLU A 278 -11.32 24.25 -5.04
CA GLU A 278 -12.46 24.33 -5.95
C GLU A 278 -13.45 23.17 -5.73
N GLN A 279 -12.94 21.93 -5.62
CA GLN A 279 -13.78 20.76 -5.35
C GLN A 279 -14.50 20.87 -4.01
N LEU A 280 -13.82 21.33 -2.96
CA LEU A 280 -14.41 21.53 -1.63
C LEU A 280 -15.44 22.66 -1.64
N SER A 281 -15.13 23.78 -2.29
CA SER A 281 -16.04 24.93 -2.40
C SER A 281 -17.32 24.53 -3.12
N GLN A 282 -17.20 23.79 -4.23
CA GLN A 282 -18.35 23.25 -4.93
C GLN A 282 -19.12 22.25 -4.06
N PHE A 283 -18.42 21.33 -3.38
CA PHE A 283 -19.04 20.32 -2.53
C PHE A 283 -19.88 20.93 -1.40
N VAL A 284 -19.40 22.01 -0.76
CA VAL A 284 -20.11 22.70 0.33
C VAL A 284 -21.36 23.43 -0.16
N GLN A 285 -21.37 23.90 -1.41
CA GLN A 285 -22.50 24.59 -2.03
C GLN A 285 -23.52 23.64 -2.67
N ASP A 286 -23.29 22.33 -2.61
CA ASP A 286 -24.00 21.31 -3.38
C ASP A 286 -24.80 20.37 -2.46
N VAL A 287 -25.84 19.75 -3.02
CA VAL A 287 -26.65 18.71 -2.34
C VAL A 287 -25.79 17.53 -1.87
N ARG A 288 -24.60 17.33 -2.46
CA ARG A 288 -23.61 16.34 -2.01
C ARG A 288 -23.28 16.46 -0.51
N LEU A 289 -23.17 17.68 0.04
CA LEU A 289 -22.98 17.88 1.48
C LEU A 289 -24.21 17.45 2.28
N ALA A 290 -25.42 17.79 1.81
CA ALA A 290 -26.66 17.39 2.47
C ALA A 290 -26.82 15.86 2.51
N LEU A 291 -26.42 15.15 1.45
CA LEU A 291 -26.40 13.68 1.40
C LEU A 291 -25.44 13.08 2.44
N GLN A 292 -24.26 13.68 2.63
CA GLN A 292 -23.31 13.27 3.67
C GLN A 292 -23.85 13.50 5.08
N ILE A 293 -24.48 14.65 5.32
CA ILE A 293 -25.13 14.96 6.61
C ILE A 293 -26.26 13.95 6.88
N TRP A 294 -27.06 13.61 5.87
CA TRP A 294 -28.11 12.60 6.00
C TRP A 294 -27.55 11.20 6.32
N HIS A 295 -26.47 10.78 5.68
CA HIS A 295 -25.80 9.51 6.00
C HIS A 295 -25.33 9.44 7.46
N HIS A 296 -24.67 10.49 7.96
CA HIS A 296 -24.19 10.51 9.35
C HIS A 296 -25.30 10.72 10.38
N GLY A 297 -26.33 11.51 10.05
CA GLY A 297 -27.47 11.78 10.93
C GLY A 297 -28.53 10.68 10.97
N GLY A 298 -28.67 9.88 9.91
CA GLY A 298 -29.66 8.81 9.80
C GLY A 298 -29.24 7.48 10.46
N LEU A 299 -27.93 7.23 10.59
CA LEU A 299 -27.40 5.97 11.16
C LEU A 299 -26.99 6.08 12.64
N TRP A 300 -26.76 7.29 13.18
CA TRP A 300 -26.26 7.48 14.55
C TRP A 300 -26.94 8.69 15.22
N SER A 301 -28.02 8.45 15.98
CA SER A 301 -28.73 9.47 16.76
C SER A 301 -27.89 10.12 17.87
N SER A 302 -26.64 9.69 18.08
CA SER A 302 -25.72 10.20 19.10
C SER A 302 -24.68 11.22 18.59
N PHE A 303 -24.60 11.50 17.27
CA PHE A 303 -23.62 12.44 16.70
C PHE A 303 -24.21 13.81 16.33
N SER A 304 -24.96 14.42 17.25
CA SER A 304 -25.59 15.75 17.08
C SER A 304 -24.61 16.95 17.06
N ARG A 305 -23.35 16.77 16.66
CA ARG A 305 -22.29 17.82 16.73
C ARG A 305 -21.61 18.11 15.39
N TYR A 306 -22.26 17.89 14.26
CA TYR A 306 -21.75 18.35 12.97
C TYR A 306 -22.60 19.50 12.45
N SER A 307 -22.28 20.72 12.90
CA SER A 307 -22.74 21.92 12.22
C SER A 307 -21.80 22.23 11.04
N VAL A 308 -22.34 22.85 10.00
CA VAL A 308 -21.57 23.44 8.88
C VAL A 308 -20.40 24.30 9.40
N GLN A 309 -20.57 24.91 10.58
CA GLN A 309 -19.54 25.64 11.31
C GLN A 309 -18.28 24.81 11.56
N ASN A 310 -18.38 23.54 11.95
CA ASN A 310 -17.19 22.72 12.21
C ASN A 310 -16.37 22.47 10.93
N VAL A 311 -17.03 22.24 9.78
CA VAL A 311 -16.34 22.08 8.49
C VAL A 311 -15.69 23.41 8.07
N TRP A 312 -16.37 24.52 8.32
CA TRP A 312 -15.87 25.88 8.06
C TRP A 312 -14.66 26.23 8.94
N ASP A 313 -14.70 25.90 10.23
CA ASP A 313 -13.63 26.17 11.20
C ASP A 313 -12.36 25.35 10.90
N TYR A 314 -12.48 24.14 10.31
CA TYR A 314 -11.33 23.35 9.83
C TYR A 314 -10.66 23.95 8.58
N LEU A 315 -11.38 24.75 7.78
CA LEU A 315 -10.84 25.44 6.61
C LEU A 315 -10.22 26.80 6.94
N GLN A 316 -10.43 27.31 8.17
CA GLN A 316 -9.95 28.62 8.61
C GLN A 316 -8.59 28.61 9.34
N VAL A 317 -7.84 27.50 9.37
CA VAL A 317 -6.49 27.53 9.95
C VAL A 317 -5.50 28.17 8.98
N GLY A 318 -5.49 29.50 9.05
CA GLY A 318 -4.61 30.44 8.37
C GLY A 318 -4.71 31.79 9.09
N GLY A 319 -4.30 31.80 10.36
CA GLY A 319 -4.11 32.96 11.23
C GLY A 319 -3.11 32.63 12.32
#